data_AF-A0A8H7T6R3-F1
#
_entry.id   AF-A0A8H7T6R3-F1
#
_cell.length_a   1.000
_cell.length_b   1.000
_cell.length_c   1.000
_cell.angle_alpha   90.00
_cell.angle_beta   90.00
_cell.angle_gamma   90.00
#
_symmetry.space_group_name_H-M   'P 1'
#
loop_
_entity.id
_entity.type
_entity.pdbx_description
1 polymer ?
#
loop_
_entity_poly.entity_id
_entity_poly.type
_entity_poly.pdbx_seq_one_letter_code
_entity_poly.pdbx_strand_id
1 'polypeptide(L)'
;MSRTQPAYVTEETYQSHRSRQDTDIRREFGRQAALIEKGNKQLQVDLTTTFNNKLSNVNGTLSGRVGELSHEVQKRKSEVSQMEGRSFNRSRILPRHTLSSIGIFRSDIGFTLPEYFPPTINDFWKLQFPPQEEKLIYLLRFYQIQGYDQWGQIVDGFDTNPASDI
;
A
#
# COMPACT_ATOMS: atom_id res chain seq x y z
N MET A 1 -7.99 72.11 71.53
CA MET A 1 -8.29 71.22 70.38
C MET A 1 -7.87 71.95 69.11
N SER A 2 -6.73 71.59 68.52
CA SER A 2 -6.22 72.25 67.31
C SER A 2 -6.99 71.75 66.09
N ARG A 3 -7.74 72.65 65.44
CA ARG A 3 -8.38 72.38 64.15
C ARG A 3 -7.28 72.30 63.08
N THR A 4 -7.10 71.14 62.48
CA THR A 4 -6.30 70.98 61.27
C THR A 4 -6.90 71.87 60.18
N GLN A 5 -6.16 72.87 59.71
CA GLN A 5 -6.59 73.68 58.58
C GLN A 5 -6.65 72.81 57.31
N PRO A 6 -7.69 72.95 56.46
CA PRO A 6 -7.73 72.25 55.19
C PRO A 6 -6.55 72.73 54.32
N ALA A 7 -5.69 71.79 53.92
CA ALA A 7 -4.61 72.06 53.00
C ALA A 7 -5.19 72.23 51.58
N TYR A 8 -5.22 73.47 51.10
CA TYR A 8 -5.61 73.76 49.71
C TYR A 8 -4.42 73.51 48.79
N VAL A 9 -4.59 72.58 47.86
CA VAL A 9 -3.59 72.26 46.84
C VAL A 9 -3.65 73.35 45.76
N THR A 10 -2.49 73.92 45.41
CA THR A 10 -2.43 74.89 44.30
C THR A 10 -2.73 74.20 42.97
N GLU A 11 -3.33 74.94 42.04
CA GLU A 11 -3.74 74.40 40.74
C GLU A 11 -2.58 73.74 39.97
N GLU A 12 -1.37 74.34 40.00
CA GLU A 12 -0.16 73.74 39.41
C GLU A 12 0.22 72.40 40.04
N THR A 13 0.09 72.27 41.36
CA THR A 13 0.42 71.03 42.07
C THR A 13 -0.57 69.93 41.69
N TYR A 14 -1.86 70.28 41.60
CA TYR A 14 -2.90 69.35 41.15
C TYR A 14 -2.66 68.90 39.69
N GLN A 15 -2.41 69.85 38.77
CA GLN A 15 -2.15 69.52 37.37
C GLN A 15 -0.90 68.65 37.19
N SER A 16 0.17 68.94 37.93
CA SER A 16 1.41 68.13 37.90
C SER A 16 1.16 66.69 38.38
N HIS A 17 0.45 66.52 39.50
CA HIS A 17 0.07 65.19 40.00
C HIS A 17 -0.83 64.45 39.01
N ARG A 18 -1.81 65.14 38.42
CA ARG A 18 -2.72 64.55 37.44
C ARG A 18 -1.96 64.09 36.19
N SER A 19 -1.03 64.91 35.69
CA SER A 19 -0.24 64.61 34.50
C SER A 19 0.70 63.42 34.71
N ARG A 20 1.31 63.30 35.90
CA ARG A 20 2.10 62.13 36.29
C ARG A 20 1.25 60.86 36.35
N GLN A 21 0.09 60.93 37.01
CA GLN A 21 -0.85 59.81 37.03
C GLN A 21 -1.27 59.39 35.61
N ASP A 22 -1.62 60.34 34.74
CA ASP A 22 -2.03 60.03 33.36
C ASP A 22 -0.90 59.34 32.59
N THR A 23 0.34 59.80 32.79
CA THR A 23 1.54 59.19 32.19
C THR A 23 1.76 57.75 32.67
N ASP A 24 1.63 57.50 33.98
CA ASP A 24 1.80 56.17 34.56
C ASP A 24 0.70 55.21 34.08
N ILE A 25 -0.56 55.68 34.04
CA ILE A 25 -1.70 54.93 33.53
C ILE A 25 -1.49 54.54 32.05
N ARG A 26 -1.11 55.50 31.20
CA ARG A 26 -0.83 55.23 29.77
C ARG A 26 0.30 54.22 29.59
N ARG A 27 1.35 54.33 30.39
CA ARG A 27 2.47 53.38 30.37
C ARG A 27 2.01 51.98 30.73
N GLU A 28 1.19 51.84 31.77
CA GLU A 28 0.71 50.53 32.21
C GLU A 28 -0.23 49.89 31.19
N PHE A 29 -1.16 50.67 30.61
CA PHE A 29 -1.99 50.19 29.50
C PHE A 29 -1.15 49.77 28.29
N GLY A 30 -0.08 50.51 27.97
CA GLY A 30 0.85 50.13 26.91
C GLY A 30 1.55 48.79 27.18
N ARG A 31 1.99 48.54 28.43
CA ARG A 31 2.56 47.24 28.82
C ARG A 31 1.54 46.11 28.70
N GLN A 32 0.32 46.33 29.18
CA GLN A 32 -0.76 45.33 29.10
C GLN A 32 -1.10 44.99 27.64
N ALA A 33 -1.20 46.00 26.77
CA ALA A 33 -1.43 45.80 25.34
C ALA A 33 -0.31 44.96 24.69
N ALA A 34 0.96 45.24 25.02
CA ALA A 34 2.10 44.47 24.52
C ALA A 34 2.10 43.01 25.01
N LEU A 35 1.71 42.77 26.26
CA LEU A 35 1.57 41.41 26.81
C LEU A 35 0.45 40.63 26.11
N ILE A 36 -0.70 41.27 25.88
CA ILE A 36 -1.82 40.66 25.15
C ILE A 36 -1.42 40.34 23.71
N GLU A 37 -0.76 41.27 23.02
CA GLU A 37 -0.30 41.06 21.65
C GLU A 37 0.70 39.89 21.56
N LYS A 38 1.66 39.83 22.48
CA LYS A 38 2.61 38.72 22.57
C LYS A 38 1.89 37.40 22.85
N GLY A 39 0.93 37.38 23.77
CA GLY A 39 0.11 36.22 24.09
C GLY A 39 -0.67 35.72 22.87
N ASN A 40 -1.30 36.63 22.13
CA ASN A 40 -2.06 36.31 20.92
C ASN A 40 -1.16 35.73 19.81
N LYS A 41 0.04 36.30 19.62
CA LYS A 41 1.02 35.77 18.66
C LYS A 41 1.47 34.36 19.04
N GLN A 42 1.75 34.12 20.33
CA GLN A 42 2.14 32.79 20.81
C GLN A 42 1.01 31.78 20.63
N LEU A 43 -0.22 32.14 21.02
CA LEU A 43 -1.40 31.29 20.84
C LEU A 43 -1.60 30.91 19.37
N GLN A 44 -1.41 31.86 18.44
CA GLN A 44 -1.49 31.58 17.02
C GLN A 44 -0.44 30.55 16.58
N VAL A 45 0.81 30.73 17.01
CA VAL A 45 1.91 29.79 16.71
C VAL A 45 1.64 28.40 17.28
N ASP A 46 1.17 28.32 18.53
CA ASP A 46 0.89 27.05 19.21
C ASP A 46 -0.27 26.30 18.53
N LEU A 47 -1.33 27.03 18.14
CA LEU A 47 -2.46 26.47 17.40
C LEU A 47 -2.03 25.95 16.03
N THR A 48 -1.26 26.74 15.27
CA THR A 48 -0.73 26.33 13.97
C THR A 48 0.16 25.10 14.09
N THR A 49 1.06 25.09 15.07
CA THR A 49 1.98 23.97 15.32
C THR A 49 1.22 22.70 15.70
N THR A 50 0.26 22.82 16.62
CA THR A 50 -0.58 21.70 17.06
C THR A 50 -1.39 21.13 15.90
N PHE A 51 -1.97 22.00 15.07
CA PHE A 51 -2.76 21.60 13.91
C PHE A 51 -1.89 20.86 12.88
N ASN A 52 -0.73 21.41 12.54
CA ASN A 52 0.20 20.79 11.59
C ASN A 52 0.69 19.42 12.07
N ASN A 53 1.01 19.27 13.36
CA ASN A 53 1.41 17.99 13.93
C ASN A 53 0.29 16.95 13.86
N LYS A 54 -0.95 17.33 14.17
CA LYS A 54 -2.11 16.44 14.03
C LYS A 54 -2.33 16.01 12.58
N LEU A 55 -2.24 16.94 11.62
CA LEU A 55 -2.35 16.63 10.20
C LEU A 55 -1.25 15.67 9.73
N SER A 56 -0.01 15.92 10.13
CA SER A 56 1.12 15.04 9.79
C SER A 56 0.90 13.61 10.28
N ASN A 57 0.43 13.45 11.52
CA ASN A 57 0.13 12.13 12.09
C ASN A 57 -1.00 11.41 11.35
N VAL A 58 -2.08 12.14 11.02
CA VAL A 58 -3.20 11.59 10.24
C VAL A 58 -2.72 11.16 8.85
N ASN A 59 -1.92 11.99 8.19
CA ASN A 59 -1.38 11.67 6.87
C ASN A 59 -0.48 10.43 6.92
N GLY A 60 0.43 10.33 7.89
CA GLY A 60 1.27 9.15 8.08
C GLY A 60 0.45 7.87 8.32
N THR A 61 -0.58 7.95 9.16
CA THR A 61 -1.49 6.81 9.43
C THR A 61 -2.26 6.38 8.19
N LEU A 62 -2.78 7.33 7.42
CA LEU A 62 -3.51 7.05 6.18
C LEU A 62 -2.60 6.45 5.12
N SER A 63 -1.40 7.01 4.91
CA SER A 63 -0.42 6.45 3.97
C SER A 63 -0.06 5.00 4.31
N GLY A 64 0.12 4.68 5.60
CA GLY A 64 0.34 3.30 6.04
C GLY A 64 -0.81 2.35 5.67
N ARG A 65 -2.05 2.73 6.04
CA ARG A 65 -3.25 1.93 5.74
C ARG A 65 -3.50 1.75 4.24
N VAL A 66 -3.24 2.78 3.43
CA VAL A 66 -3.34 2.69 1.96
C VAL A 66 -2.30 1.73 1.40
N GLY A 67 -1.07 1.74 1.93
CA GLY A 67 -0.04 0.77 1.57
C GLY A 67 -0.45 -0.67 1.87
N GLU A 68 -0.97 -0.92 3.08
CA GLU A 68 -1.48 -2.23 3.48
C GLU A 68 -2.63 -2.70 2.58
N LEU A 69 -3.60 -1.83 2.30
CA LEU A 69 -4.74 -2.15 1.43
C LEU A 69 -4.29 -2.45 0.01
N SER A 70 -3.34 -1.69 -0.53
CA SER A 70 -2.78 -1.92 -1.86
C SER A 70 -2.14 -3.32 -1.96
N HIS A 71 -1.37 -3.71 -0.94
CA HIS A 71 -0.75 -5.03 -0.88
C HIS A 71 -1.81 -6.15 -0.80
N GLU A 72 -2.83 -5.98 0.03
CA GLU A 72 -3.93 -6.94 0.17
C GLU A 72 -4.75 -7.08 -1.13
N VAL A 73 -5.01 -5.97 -1.83
CA VAL A 73 -5.69 -5.99 -3.14
C VAL A 73 -4.84 -6.72 -4.18
N GLN A 74 -3.53 -6.49 -4.22
CA GLN A 74 -2.63 -7.20 -5.13
C GLN A 74 -2.61 -8.70 -4.83
N LYS A 75 -2.53 -9.08 -3.54
CA LYS A 75 -2.61 -10.47 -3.10
C LYS A 75 -3.92 -11.12 -3.54
N ARG A 76 -5.06 -10.50 -3.26
CA ARG A 76 -6.38 -11.02 -3.71
C ARG A 76 -6.49 -11.10 -5.22
N LYS A 77 -5.95 -10.12 -5.96
CA LYS A 77 -5.94 -10.17 -7.43
C LYS A 77 -5.16 -11.40 -7.91
N SER A 78 -4.02 -11.70 -7.28
CA SER A 78 -3.25 -12.92 -7.59
C SER A 78 -3.99 -14.21 -7.24
N GLU A 79 -4.72 -14.24 -6.11
CA GLU A 79 -5.53 -15.38 -5.69
C GLU A 79 -6.71 -15.59 -6.65
N VAL A 80 -7.38 -14.51 -7.05
CA VAL A 80 -8.46 -14.51 -8.03
C VAL A 80 -7.95 -14.99 -9.39
N SER A 81 -6.84 -14.46 -9.90
CA SER A 81 -6.27 -14.93 -11.17
C SER A 81 -5.84 -16.40 -11.10
N GLN A 82 -5.34 -16.88 -9.96
CA GLN A 82 -5.06 -18.31 -9.75
C GLN A 82 -6.34 -19.15 -9.71
N MET A 83 -7.39 -18.67 -9.05
CA MET A 83 -8.70 -19.34 -9.01
C MET A 83 -9.36 -19.37 -10.39
N GLU A 84 -9.32 -18.27 -11.14
CA GLU A 84 -9.80 -18.18 -12.51
C GLU A 84 -9.04 -19.17 -13.40
N GLY A 85 -7.70 -19.23 -13.31
CA GLY A 85 -6.90 -20.20 -14.05
C GLY A 85 -7.20 -21.66 -13.70
N ARG A 86 -7.39 -21.99 -12.41
CA ARG A 86 -7.75 -23.35 -11.95
C ARG A 86 -9.18 -23.74 -12.34
N SER A 87 -10.12 -22.80 -12.25
CA SER A 87 -11.52 -22.98 -12.67
C SER A 87 -11.62 -23.19 -14.18
N PHE A 88 -10.87 -22.38 -14.93
CA PHE A 88 -10.81 -22.43 -16.39
C PHE A 88 -10.17 -23.73 -16.92
N ASN A 89 -9.08 -24.20 -16.31
CA ASN A 89 -8.43 -25.47 -16.68
C ASN A 89 -9.22 -26.72 -16.26
N ARG A 90 -10.18 -26.61 -15.33
CA ARG A 90 -11.13 -27.69 -15.01
C ARG A 90 -12.28 -27.82 -16.02
N SER A 91 -12.50 -26.82 -16.87
CA SER A 91 -13.62 -26.79 -17.80
C SER A 91 -13.29 -27.52 -19.12
N ARG A 92 -13.46 -28.85 -19.11
CA ARG A 92 -13.33 -29.75 -20.29
C ARG A 92 -14.44 -29.59 -21.35
N ILE A 93 -15.15 -28.47 -21.41
CA ILE A 93 -16.40 -28.33 -22.17
C ILE A 93 -16.24 -27.41 -23.41
N LEU A 94 -15.17 -26.61 -23.51
CA LEU A 94 -15.00 -25.62 -24.59
C LEU A 94 -13.67 -25.78 -25.37
N PRO A 95 -13.61 -26.70 -26.36
CA PRO A 95 -12.39 -26.98 -27.13
C PRO A 95 -11.73 -25.74 -27.77
N ARG A 96 -12.51 -24.72 -28.10
CA ARG A 96 -12.02 -23.50 -28.79
C ARG A 96 -11.57 -22.39 -27.84
N HIS A 97 -11.69 -22.58 -26.53
CA HIS A 97 -11.31 -21.51 -25.62
C HIS A 97 -9.80 -21.35 -25.57
N THR A 98 -9.38 -20.08 -25.54
CA THR A 98 -7.98 -19.71 -25.56
C THR A 98 -7.28 -20.09 -24.26
N LEU A 99 -6.08 -20.67 -24.36
CA LEU A 99 -5.19 -20.87 -23.22
C LEU A 99 -4.17 -19.73 -23.17
N SER A 100 -3.82 -19.30 -21.96
CA SER A 100 -2.74 -18.32 -21.75
C SER A 100 -1.45 -19.06 -21.43
N SER A 101 -0.36 -18.70 -22.11
CA SER A 101 0.97 -19.24 -21.83
C SER A 101 1.42 -18.87 -20.42
N ILE A 102 2.05 -19.82 -19.73
CA ILE A 102 2.60 -19.61 -18.39
C ILE A 102 4.11 -19.40 -18.54
N GLY A 103 4.60 -18.23 -18.14
CA GLY A 103 6.05 -17.98 -18.11
C GLY A 103 6.71 -18.69 -16.93
N ILE A 104 8.00 -18.99 -17.05
CA ILE A 104 8.82 -19.49 -15.94
C ILE A 104 9.95 -18.52 -15.63
N PHE A 105 10.33 -18.45 -14.36
CA PHE A 105 11.50 -17.72 -13.91
C PHE A 105 12.70 -18.66 -13.84
N ARG A 106 13.80 -18.31 -14.48
CA ARG A 106 15.08 -19.01 -14.38
C ARG A 106 16.12 -18.10 -13.74
N SER A 107 16.94 -18.65 -12.84
CA SER A 107 17.91 -17.87 -12.06
C SER A 107 19.03 -17.24 -12.90
N ASP A 108 19.26 -17.77 -14.10
CA ASP A 108 20.29 -17.37 -15.07
C ASP A 108 19.80 -16.33 -16.08
N ILE A 109 18.54 -16.43 -16.53
CA ILE A 109 18.00 -15.65 -17.66
C ILE A 109 16.84 -14.73 -17.24
N GLY A 110 16.23 -14.95 -16.08
CA GLY A 110 15.07 -14.21 -15.58
C GLY A 110 13.74 -14.78 -16.06
N PHE A 111 12.72 -13.92 -16.19
CA PHE A 111 11.38 -14.33 -16.64
C PHE A 111 11.37 -14.61 -18.14
N THR A 112 10.94 -15.81 -18.53
CA THR A 112 10.85 -16.23 -19.93
C THR A 112 9.48 -16.82 -20.23
N LEU A 113 8.98 -16.52 -21.43
CA LEU A 113 7.78 -17.14 -21.99
C LEU A 113 8.18 -18.26 -22.95
N PRO A 114 7.35 -19.31 -23.09
CA PRO A 114 7.61 -20.32 -24.10
C PRO A 114 7.40 -19.70 -25.49
N GLU A 115 8.29 -20.04 -26.42
CA GLU A 115 8.23 -19.67 -27.84
C GLU A 115 6.97 -20.24 -28.51
N TYR A 116 6.55 -21.43 -28.06
CA TYR A 116 5.29 -22.03 -28.45
C TYR A 116 4.44 -22.35 -27.22
N PHE A 117 3.15 -21.99 -27.28
CA PHE A 117 2.14 -22.50 -26.36
C PHE A 117 0.84 -22.75 -27.12
N PRO A 118 0.12 -23.86 -26.87
CA PRO A 118 -1.10 -24.17 -27.60
C PRO A 118 -2.13 -23.06 -27.37
N PRO A 119 -2.65 -22.44 -28.45
CA PRO A 119 -3.51 -21.28 -28.32
C PRO A 119 -4.89 -21.65 -27.78
N THR A 120 -5.32 -22.90 -27.93
CA THR A 120 -6.62 -23.39 -27.45
C THR A 120 -6.51 -24.71 -26.71
N ILE A 121 -7.55 -25.06 -25.93
CA ILE A 121 -7.69 -26.36 -25.26
C ILE A 121 -7.60 -27.51 -26.27
N ASN A 122 -8.23 -27.39 -27.43
CA ASN A 122 -8.17 -28.40 -28.48
C ASN A 122 -6.73 -28.60 -28.97
N ASP A 123 -6.00 -27.51 -29.18
CA ASP A 123 -4.62 -27.58 -29.67
C ASP A 123 -3.66 -28.12 -28.60
N PHE A 124 -3.97 -27.92 -27.32
CA PHE A 124 -3.25 -28.57 -26.22
C PHE A 124 -3.45 -30.09 -26.25
N TRP A 125 -4.70 -30.58 -26.37
CA TRP A 125 -4.94 -32.02 -26.43
C TRP A 125 -4.42 -32.66 -27.71
N LYS A 126 -4.34 -31.93 -28.83
CA LYS A 126 -3.68 -32.44 -30.05
C LYS A 126 -2.19 -32.69 -29.88
N LEU A 127 -1.53 -32.13 -28.87
CA LEU A 127 -0.11 -32.38 -28.61
C LEU A 127 0.20 -33.85 -28.36
N GLN A 128 -0.77 -34.62 -27.88
CA GLN A 128 -0.62 -36.06 -27.63
C GLN A 128 -0.61 -36.91 -28.90
N PHE A 129 -0.89 -36.31 -30.06
CA PHE A 129 -0.96 -37.03 -31.34
C PHE A 129 0.10 -36.51 -32.32
N PRO A 130 0.67 -37.39 -33.17
CA PRO A 130 1.55 -36.96 -34.26
C PRO A 130 0.85 -35.95 -35.18
N PRO A 131 1.56 -34.96 -35.76
CA PRO A 131 3.01 -34.74 -35.70
C PRO A 131 3.45 -33.72 -34.62
N GLN A 132 2.69 -33.53 -33.54
CA GLN A 132 2.95 -32.44 -32.57
C GLN A 132 3.98 -32.79 -31.48
N GLU A 133 4.67 -33.92 -31.63
CA GLU A 133 5.60 -34.48 -30.64
C GLU A 133 6.71 -33.50 -30.24
N GLU A 134 7.31 -32.81 -31.21
CA GLU A 134 8.36 -31.83 -30.94
C GLU A 134 7.87 -30.68 -30.07
N LYS A 135 6.63 -30.23 -30.28
CA LYS A 135 6.02 -29.15 -29.49
C LYS A 135 5.68 -29.61 -28.08
N LEU A 136 5.25 -30.87 -27.94
CA LEU A 136 5.03 -31.48 -26.63
C LEU A 136 6.36 -31.60 -25.86
N ILE A 137 7.41 -32.13 -26.49
CA ILE A 137 8.75 -32.25 -25.92
C ILE A 137 9.31 -30.88 -25.55
N TYR A 138 9.14 -29.88 -26.42
CA TYR A 138 9.52 -28.50 -26.14
C TYR A 138 8.88 -27.98 -24.85
N LEU A 139 7.56 -28.13 -24.71
CA LEU A 139 6.82 -27.69 -23.53
C LEU A 139 7.26 -28.44 -22.27
N LEU A 140 7.44 -29.75 -22.36
CA LEU A 140 7.92 -30.58 -21.25
C LEU A 140 9.29 -30.11 -20.75
N ARG A 141 10.22 -29.82 -21.66
CA ARG A 141 11.55 -29.26 -21.34
C ARG A 141 11.47 -27.84 -20.82
N PHE A 142 10.64 -26.99 -21.44
CA PHE A 142 10.46 -25.60 -21.04
C PHE A 142 9.99 -25.54 -19.58
N TYR A 143 8.95 -26.30 -19.23
CA TYR A 143 8.38 -26.37 -17.88
C TYR A 143 9.11 -27.33 -16.92
N GLN A 144 10.26 -27.89 -17.34
CA GLN A 144 11.08 -28.78 -16.52
C GLN A 144 10.32 -29.97 -15.93
N ILE A 145 9.35 -30.51 -16.68
CA ILE A 145 8.62 -31.70 -16.29
C ILE A 145 9.60 -32.89 -16.42
N GLN A 146 9.81 -33.62 -15.33
CA GLN A 146 10.75 -34.75 -15.28
C GLN A 146 10.04 -36.08 -15.51
N GLY A 147 10.79 -37.09 -15.95
CA GLY A 147 10.31 -38.48 -16.09
C GLY A 147 9.43 -38.74 -17.30
N TYR A 148 9.24 -37.76 -18.19
CA TYR A 148 8.45 -37.93 -19.41
C TYR A 148 9.14 -38.85 -20.44
N ASP A 149 10.47 -38.98 -20.34
CA ASP A 149 11.32 -39.90 -21.10
C ASP A 149 11.04 -41.38 -20.79
N GLN A 150 10.44 -41.65 -19.64
CA GLN A 150 10.04 -42.99 -19.20
C GLN A 150 8.57 -43.30 -19.50
N TRP A 151 7.80 -42.31 -19.96
CA TRP A 151 6.38 -42.51 -20.27
C TRP A 151 6.23 -43.36 -21.53
N GLY A 152 5.53 -44.49 -21.42
CA GLY A 152 5.32 -45.43 -22.53
C GLY A 152 6.40 -46.50 -22.68
N GLN A 153 7.42 -46.52 -21.81
CA GLN A 153 8.29 -47.70 -21.70
C GLN A 153 7.49 -48.81 -21.02
N ILE A 154 7.18 -49.87 -21.77
CA ILE A 154 6.77 -51.14 -21.18
C ILE A 154 7.96 -51.58 -20.35
N VAL A 155 7.79 -51.65 -19.03
CA VAL A 155 8.80 -52.23 -18.16
C VAL A 155 8.81 -53.72 -18.50
N ASP A 156 9.81 -54.16 -19.27
CA ASP A 156 10.08 -55.57 -19.51
C ASP A 156 10.27 -56.25 -18.16
N GLY A 157 9.22 -56.91 -17.65
CA GLY A 157 9.25 -57.54 -16.33
C GLY A 157 7.89 -57.78 -15.66
N PHE A 158 6.79 -57.18 -16.13
CA PHE A 158 5.46 -57.60 -15.71
C PHE A 158 4.87 -58.56 -16.73
N ASP A 159 5.11 -59.84 -16.48
CA ASP A 159 4.43 -60.97 -17.10
C ASP A 159 2.92 -60.85 -16.79
N THR A 160 2.16 -60.21 -17.67
CA THR A 160 0.70 -60.21 -17.60
C THR A 160 0.19 -61.50 -18.22
N ASN A 161 0.36 -62.62 -17.51
CA ASN A 161 -0.43 -63.82 -17.75
C ASN A 161 -1.30 -64.12 -16.51
N PRO A 162 -2.53 -63.60 -16.43
CA PRO A 162 -3.42 -63.83 -15.30
C PRO A 162 -4.16 -65.19 -15.35
N ALA A 163 -3.55 -66.23 -15.92
CA ALA A 163 -4.22 -67.51 -16.22
C ALA A 163 -3.59 -68.75 -15.57
N SER A 164 -2.96 -68.61 -14.40
CA SER A 164 -2.45 -69.75 -13.64
C SER A 164 -2.75 -69.66 -12.15
N ASP A 165 -4.03 -69.48 -11.83
CA ASP A 165 -4.61 -69.76 -10.50
C ASP A 165 -6.09 -70.18 -10.67
N ILE A 166 -6.32 -71.36 -11.28
CA ILE A 166 -7.45 -72.29 -11.01
C ILE A 166 -6.92 -73.71 -11.18
#